data_AF-A0A3D1R4Y3-F1
#
_entry.id   AF-A0A3D1R4Y3-F1
#
_cell.length_a   1.000
_cell.length_b   1.000
_cell.length_c   1.000
_cell.angle_alpha   90.00
_cell.angle_beta   90.00
_cell.angle_gamma   90.00
#
_symmetry.space_group_name_H-M   'P 1'
#
loop_
_entity.id
_entity.type
_entity.pdbx_description
1 polymer ?
#
loop_
_entity_poly.entity_id
_entity_poly.type
_entity_poly.pdbx_seq_one_letter_code
_entity_poly.pdbx_strand_id
1 'polypeptide(L)'
;MNRNTLSEARVEFESLIGDFASEALDLIERLEGTLLSLEGAGEAERVPLLGAARRCLHTLKGNAGMVGASALRSAFHAMEDLAEGSVTDPERVAKLLAGVDVVRAEVRALAS
;
A
#
# COMPACT_ATOMS: atom_id res chain seq x y z
N MET A 1 16.82 32.34 -13.74
CA MET A 1 15.82 31.39 -13.21
C MET A 1 14.56 32.19 -12.89
N ASN A 2 13.44 31.94 -13.56
CA ASN A 2 12.23 32.76 -13.49
C ASN A 2 11.30 32.25 -12.36
N ARG A 3 10.51 33.13 -11.73
CA ARG A 3 9.59 32.74 -10.63
C ARG A 3 8.45 31.79 -11.09
N ASN A 4 8.20 31.70 -12.40
CA ASN A 4 7.17 30.83 -12.97
C ASN A 4 7.54 29.34 -12.91
N THR A 5 8.81 29.00 -13.15
CA THR A 5 9.27 27.61 -13.30
C THR A 5 9.23 26.82 -11.99
N LEU A 6 9.40 27.49 -10.84
CA LEU A 6 9.26 26.87 -9.52
C LEU A 6 7.79 26.61 -9.17
N SER A 7 6.86 27.44 -9.69
CA SER A 7 5.42 27.24 -9.49
C SER A 7 4.90 26.08 -10.32
N GLU A 8 5.33 25.97 -11.58
CA GLU A 8 4.96 24.87 -12.48
C GLU A 8 5.47 23.53 -11.95
N ALA A 9 6.74 23.44 -11.59
CA ALA A 9 7.33 22.22 -11.01
C ALA A 9 6.63 21.78 -9.71
N ARG A 10 6.16 22.75 -8.90
CA ARG A 10 5.40 22.46 -7.69
C ARG A 10 4.03 21.87 -8.01
N VAL A 11 3.31 22.42 -8.99
CA VAL A 11 2.00 21.90 -9.44
C VAL A 11 2.14 20.50 -10.03
N GLU A 12 3.18 20.25 -10.83
CA GLU A 12 3.46 18.92 -11.39
C GLU A 12 3.75 17.89 -10.29
N PHE A 13 4.52 18.27 -9.26
CA PHE A 13 4.79 17.40 -8.12
C PHE A 13 3.54 17.12 -7.28
N GLU A 14 2.71 18.14 -7.02
CA GLU A 14 1.43 17.97 -6.32
C GLU A 14 0.49 17.04 -7.11
N SER A 15 0.47 17.14 -8.44
CA SER A 15 -0.28 16.21 -9.31
C SER A 15 0.23 14.77 -9.20
N LEU A 16 1.54 14.57 -9.24
CA LEU A 16 2.16 13.24 -9.12
C LEU A 16 1.82 12.58 -7.78
N ILE A 17 1.80 13.35 -6.69
CA ILE A 17 1.40 12.86 -5.37
C ILE A 17 -0.08 12.50 -5.34
N GLY A 18 -0.95 13.30 -5.97
CA GLY A 18 -2.37 13.01 -6.10
C GLY A 18 -2.64 11.71 -6.86
N ASP A 19 -1.99 11.53 -8.01
CA ASP A 19 -2.10 10.31 -8.81
C ASP A 19 -1.63 9.07 -8.04
N PHE A 20 -0.48 9.19 -7.36
CA PHE A 20 0.03 8.15 -6.47
C PHE A 20 -0.98 7.80 -5.37
N ALA A 21 -1.53 8.80 -4.70
CA ALA A 21 -2.45 8.59 -3.60
C ALA A 21 -3.73 7.87 -4.06
N SER A 22 -4.27 8.26 -5.23
CA SER A 22 -5.42 7.58 -5.83
C SER A 22 -5.13 6.11 -6.11
N GLU A 23 -4.03 5.82 -6.81
CA GLU A 23 -3.66 4.42 -7.13
C GLU A 23 -3.35 3.60 -5.87
N ALA A 24 -2.70 4.22 -4.88
CA ALA A 24 -2.41 3.57 -3.61
C ALA A 24 -3.69 3.21 -2.85
N LEU A 25 -4.72 4.07 -2.85
CA LEU A 25 -6.00 3.77 -2.21
C LEU A 25 -6.71 2.58 -2.87
N ASP A 26 -6.72 2.51 -4.21
CA ASP A 26 -7.31 1.38 -4.95
C ASP A 26 -6.57 0.07 -4.64
N LEU A 27 -5.23 0.10 -4.59
CA LEU A 27 -4.43 -1.06 -4.23
C LEU A 27 -4.63 -1.48 -2.77
N ILE A 28 -4.79 -0.53 -1.85
CA ILE A 28 -5.07 -0.80 -0.44
C ILE A 28 -6.45 -1.45 -0.27
N GLU A 29 -7.47 -0.99 -1.00
CA GLU A 29 -8.80 -1.62 -1.01
C GLU A 29 -8.73 -3.07 -1.50
N ARG A 30 -8.00 -3.32 -2.58
CA ARG A 30 -7.78 -4.68 -3.11
C ARG A 30 -7.01 -5.56 -2.13
N LEU A 31 -6.01 -5.01 -1.45
CA LEU A 31 -5.26 -5.71 -0.41
C LEU A 31 -6.17 -6.11 0.75
N GLU A 32 -6.98 -5.18 1.27
CA GLU A 32 -7.95 -5.44 2.33
C GLU A 32 -8.92 -6.57 1.97
N GLY A 33 -9.55 -6.50 0.79
CA GLY A 33 -10.46 -7.56 0.34
C GLY A 33 -9.78 -8.92 0.20
N THR A 34 -8.51 -8.94 -0.19
CA THR A 34 -7.70 -10.17 -0.26
C THR A 34 -7.41 -10.73 1.13
N LEU A 35 -7.10 -9.87 2.10
CA LEU A 35 -6.83 -10.26 3.50
C LEU A 35 -8.10 -10.76 4.20
N LEU A 36 -9.24 -10.12 3.99
CA LEU A 36 -10.53 -10.58 4.51
C LEU A 36 -10.92 -11.94 3.91
N SER A 37 -10.64 -12.16 2.62
CA SER A 37 -10.84 -13.47 1.99
C SER A 37 -9.96 -14.56 2.60
N LEU A 38 -8.73 -14.21 3.03
CA LEU A 38 -7.82 -15.15 3.68
C LEU A 38 -8.35 -15.69 5.04
N GLU A 39 -9.11 -14.90 5.79
CA GLU A 39 -9.66 -15.33 7.08
C GLU A 39 -10.61 -16.54 6.96
N GLY A 40 -11.36 -16.61 5.85
CA GLY A 40 -12.29 -17.70 5.55
C GLY A 40 -11.76 -18.77 4.58
N ALA A 41 -10.56 -18.58 4.03
CA ALA A 41 -10.04 -19.41 2.94
C ALA A 41 -9.60 -20.81 3.39
N GLY A 42 -9.97 -21.80 2.58
CA GLY A 42 -9.44 -23.15 2.68
C GLY A 42 -7.95 -23.23 2.28
N GLU A 43 -7.26 -24.31 2.62
CA GLU A 43 -5.82 -24.44 2.40
C GLU A 43 -5.38 -24.23 0.93
N ALA A 44 -6.18 -24.73 -0.02
CA ALA A 44 -5.93 -24.56 -1.46
C ALA A 44 -6.07 -23.11 -1.96
N GLU A 45 -6.91 -22.30 -1.31
CA GLU A 45 -7.18 -20.90 -1.69
C GLU A 45 -6.18 -19.93 -1.06
N ARG A 46 -5.54 -20.33 0.06
CA ARG A 46 -4.60 -19.46 0.79
C ARG A 46 -3.37 -19.10 -0.02
N VAL A 47 -2.80 -20.04 -0.78
CA VAL A 47 -1.60 -19.79 -1.60
C VAL A 47 -1.81 -18.69 -2.65
N PRO A 48 -2.85 -18.75 -3.52
CA PRO A 48 -3.07 -17.70 -4.50
C PRO A 48 -3.46 -16.35 -3.87
N LEU A 49 -4.23 -16.35 -2.77
CA LEU A 49 -4.58 -15.12 -2.04
C LEU A 49 -3.36 -14.45 -1.41
N LEU A 50 -2.46 -15.24 -0.81
CA LEU A 50 -1.20 -14.73 -0.27
C LEU A 50 -0.32 -14.11 -1.36
N GLY A 51 -0.24 -14.77 -2.51
CA GLY A 51 0.45 -14.22 -3.68
C GLY A 51 -0.17 -12.90 -4.15
N ALA A 52 -1.49 -12.77 -4.11
CA ALA A 52 -2.18 -11.53 -4.47
C ALA A 52 -1.89 -10.39 -3.48
N ALA A 53 -1.94 -10.66 -2.18
CA ALA A 53 -1.62 -9.68 -1.14
C ALA A 53 -0.17 -9.17 -1.27
N ARG A 54 0.80 -10.08 -1.45
CA ARG A 54 2.22 -9.73 -1.65
C ARG A 54 2.43 -8.88 -2.90
N ARG A 55 1.75 -9.18 -4.02
CA ARG A 55 1.84 -8.35 -5.23
C ARG A 55 1.31 -6.93 -4.99
N CYS A 56 0.21 -6.77 -4.26
CA CYS A 56 -0.31 -5.43 -3.92
C CYS A 56 0.70 -4.65 -3.07
N LEU A 57 1.26 -5.28 -2.03
CA LEU A 57 2.28 -4.67 -1.16
C LEU A 57 3.56 -4.31 -1.92
N HIS A 58 4.00 -5.18 -2.82
CA HIS A 58 5.17 -4.94 -3.66
C HIS A 58 5.00 -3.70 -4.54
N THR A 59 3.85 -3.58 -5.22
CA THR A 59 3.52 -2.42 -6.05
C THR A 59 3.41 -1.15 -5.20
N LEU A 60 2.71 -1.20 -4.06
CA LEU A 60 2.59 -0.07 -3.14
C LEU A 60 3.96 0.43 -2.65
N LYS A 61 4.86 -0.50 -2.28
CA LYS A 61 6.24 -0.18 -1.88
C LYS A 61 7.03 0.48 -3.01
N GLY A 62 6.91 -0.03 -4.23
CA GLY A 62 7.55 0.51 -5.42
C GLY A 62 7.08 1.94 -5.71
N ASN A 63 5.76 2.13 -5.79
CA ASN A 63 5.13 3.43 -6.05
C ASN A 63 5.51 4.46 -4.98
N ALA A 64 5.46 4.08 -3.69
CA ALA A 64 5.88 4.95 -2.59
C ALA A 64 7.37 5.34 -2.68
N GLY A 65 8.22 4.43 -3.16
CA GLY A 65 9.63 4.72 -3.43
C GLY A 65 9.84 5.70 -4.57
N MET A 66 9.05 5.60 -5.64
CA MET A 66 9.15 6.48 -6.81
C MET A 66 8.77 7.94 -6.48
N VAL A 67 7.77 8.15 -5.62
CA VAL A 67 7.36 9.50 -5.19
C VAL A 67 8.09 10.02 -3.95
N GLY A 68 9.02 9.23 -3.40
CA GLY A 68 9.82 9.62 -2.22
C GLY A 68 9.07 9.53 -0.88
N ALA A 69 7.91 8.90 -0.82
CA ALA A 69 7.11 8.70 0.39
C ALA A 69 7.74 7.63 1.31
N SER A 70 8.85 8.01 1.95
CA SER A 70 9.73 7.10 2.68
C SER A 70 9.06 6.38 3.86
N ALA A 71 8.17 7.08 4.57
CA ALA A 71 7.39 6.51 5.67
C ALA A 71 6.45 5.40 5.18
N LEU A 72 5.66 5.68 4.14
CA LEU A 72 4.79 4.69 3.50
C LEU A 72 5.57 3.51 2.91
N ARG A 73 6.67 3.77 2.21
CA ARG A 73 7.54 2.71 1.68
C ARG A 73 7.99 1.76 2.80
N SER A 74 8.37 2.31 3.95
CA SER A 74 8.82 1.51 5.10
C SER A 74 7.68 0.71 5.71
N ALA A 75 6.47 1.28 5.79
CA ALA A 75 5.28 0.59 6.26
C ALA A 75 4.89 -0.57 5.32
N PHE A 76 4.83 -0.33 4.00
CA PHE A 76 4.53 -1.36 3.01
C PHE A 76 5.57 -2.48 3.01
N HIS A 77 6.84 -2.16 3.22
CA HIS A 77 7.89 -3.17 3.36
C HIS A 77 7.68 -4.06 4.59
N ALA A 78 7.40 -3.47 5.76
CA ALA A 78 7.11 -4.24 6.97
C ALA A 78 5.86 -5.13 6.84
N MET A 79 4.83 -4.64 6.13
CA MET A 79 3.66 -5.43 5.79
C MET A 79 3.99 -6.57 4.80
N GLU A 80 4.85 -6.32 3.81
CA GLU A 80 5.32 -7.34 2.87
C GLU A 80 6.07 -8.45 3.61
N ASP A 81 6.99 -8.10 4.51
CA ASP A 81 7.73 -9.04 5.36
C ASP A 81 6.78 -9.90 6.22
N LEU A 82 5.76 -9.27 6.82
CA LEU A 82 4.74 -9.97 7.59
C LEU A 82 3.93 -10.94 6.70
N ALA A 83 3.73 -10.58 5.43
CA ALA A 83 3.06 -11.41 4.43
C ALA A 83 3.97 -12.50 3.80
N GLU A 84 5.30 -12.42 3.94
CA GLU A 84 6.19 -13.50 3.48
C GLU A 84 6.19 -14.71 4.41
N GLY A 85 5.90 -14.49 5.70
CA GLY A 85 5.68 -15.57 6.64
C GLY A 85 4.48 -16.45 6.26
N SER A 86 4.31 -17.60 6.91
CA SER A 86 3.05 -18.34 6.82
C SER A 86 1.90 -17.46 7.34
N VAL A 87 1.16 -16.80 6.43
CA VAL A 87 -0.05 -16.00 6.72
C VAL A 87 -1.27 -16.90 7.00
N THR A 88 -1.03 -18.18 7.25
CA THR A 88 -2.04 -19.11 7.77
C THR A 88 -2.46 -18.79 9.20
N ASP A 89 -1.70 -17.93 9.89
CA ASP A 89 -1.94 -17.49 11.26
C ASP A 89 -2.95 -16.32 11.29
N PRO A 90 -4.14 -16.49 11.88
CA PRO A 90 -5.13 -15.43 12.02
C PRO A 90 -4.59 -14.17 12.70
N GLU A 91 -3.64 -14.30 13.63
CA GLU A 91 -3.05 -13.14 14.30
C GLU A 91 -2.26 -12.26 13.32
N ARG A 92 -1.58 -12.87 12.34
CA ARG A 92 -0.85 -12.13 11.30
C ARG A 92 -1.79 -11.44 10.33
N VAL A 93 -2.89 -12.10 9.95
CA VAL A 93 -3.92 -11.49 9.10
C VAL A 93 -4.53 -10.28 9.80
N ALA A 94 -4.89 -10.40 11.08
CA ALA A 94 -5.40 -9.28 11.86
C ALA A 94 -4.42 -8.10 11.95
N LYS A 95 -3.11 -8.37 12.13
CA LYS A 95 -2.07 -7.33 12.10
C LYS A 95 -1.93 -6.67 10.74
N LEU A 96 -2.06 -7.43 9.65
CA LEU A 96 -2.05 -6.87 8.29
C LEU A 96 -3.27 -5.97 8.05
N LEU A 97 -4.46 -6.36 8.51
CA LEU A 97 -5.68 -5.54 8.44
C LEU A 97 -5.53 -4.24 9.25
N ALA A 98 -4.99 -4.32 10.47
CA ALA A 98 -4.68 -3.11 11.24
C ALA A 98 -3.65 -2.21 10.53
N GLY A 99 -2.66 -2.81 9.87
CA GLY A 99 -1.68 -2.10 9.05
C GLY A 99 -2.33 -1.39 7.85
N VAL A 100 -3.30 -2.04 7.19
CA VAL A 100 -4.11 -1.46 6.10
C VAL A 100 -4.80 -0.17 6.53
N ASP A 101 -5.41 -0.14 7.72
CA ASP A 101 -6.08 1.06 8.23
C ASP A 101 -5.10 2.22 8.45
N VAL A 102 -3.92 1.92 8.99
CA VAL A 102 -2.87 2.93 9.21
C VAL A 102 -2.39 3.50 7.88
N VAL A 103 -1.97 2.65 6.93
CA VAL A 103 -1.44 3.13 5.64
C VAL A 103 -2.51 3.84 4.80
N ARG A 104 -3.78 3.44 4.93
CA ARG A 104 -4.92 4.14 4.31
C ARG A 104 -5.07 5.57 4.83
N ALA A 105 -4.97 5.75 6.15
CA ALA A 105 -5.05 7.08 6.76
C ALA A 105 -3.87 7.97 6.32
N GLU A 106 -2.66 7.41 6.31
CA GLU A 106 -1.44 8.11 5.85
C GLU A 106 -1.53 8.52 4.37
N VAL A 107 -2.01 7.64 3.49
CA VAL A 107 -2.20 7.97 2.06
C VAL A 107 -3.25 9.08 1.88
N ARG A 108 -4.34 9.07 2.65
CA ARG A 108 -5.35 10.14 2.59
C ARG A 108 -4.78 11.49 3.04
N ALA A 109 -3.89 11.49 4.03
CA ALA A 109 -3.22 12.71 4.50
C ALA A 109 -2.21 13.27 3.48
N LEU A 110 -1.70 12.46 2.55
CA LEU A 110 -0.86 12.94 1.44
C LEU A 110 -1.65 13.62 0.33
N ALA A 111 -2.93 13.27 0.18
CA ALA A 111 -3.82 13.83 -0.83
C ALA A 111 -4.64 15.04 -0.36
N SER A 112 -4.54 15.41 0.92
CA SER A 112 -5.25 16.54 1.55
C SER A 112 -4.44 17.83 1.49
#